data_AF-A0A1N7BAG6-F1
#
_entry.id   AF-A0A1N7BAG6-F1
#
_cell.length_a   1.000
_cell.length_b   1.000
_cell.length_c   1.000
_cell.angle_alpha   90.00
_cell.angle_beta   90.00
_cell.angle_gamma   90.00
#
_symmetry.space_group_name_H-M   'P 1'
#
loop_
_entity.id
_entity.type
_entity.pdbx_description
1 polymer ?
#
loop_
_entity_poly.entity_id
_entity_poly.type
_entity_poly.pdbx_seq_one_letter_code
_entity_poly.pdbx_strand_id
1 'polypeptide(L)'
;MKRFTTLFLLLTVVLTTVAIEAEAQRFTKRKEYSTVGIQLGASNYFGDLVPQPNFTSMRIKSTRPSVGINYTHRHFPRISSRVAFNWNRIAGDDALAAGPDEGENLGRYRRNLSFRNDIKELSAVAIIDLFENRNYYRRRPDFVPYGFIGVAVMHHNPKAYYENGSHPGLSADQDIPSGWYALQPLGTEGQFVDHPGTVSDPYSRVQIAIPFGLGVRYKLDRNWDFSFEVGWRATFTDYLDDVSTAHVDKNVLLSEGNRVDNRNASVIFSDRSAESGFTNDLITEPNGFSRLRPYGTSNNRTRGNSSDNDWYIQTSLGLNYILNPRVRRPKFR
;
A
#
# COMPACT_ATOMS: atom_id res chain seq x y z
N MET A 1 -15.13 -0.92 41.57
CA MET A 1 -15.18 -0.19 40.28
C MET A 1 -14.99 -1.11 39.07
N LYS A 2 -13.87 -1.85 38.93
CA LYS A 2 -13.60 -2.74 37.77
C LYS A 2 -14.69 -3.78 37.43
N ARG A 3 -15.40 -4.31 38.44
CA ARG A 3 -16.50 -5.28 38.27
C ARG A 3 -17.80 -4.66 37.74
N PHE A 4 -18.07 -3.40 38.09
CA PHE A 4 -19.24 -2.67 37.61
C PHE A 4 -19.05 -2.23 36.15
N THR A 5 -17.84 -1.80 35.77
CA THR A 5 -17.52 -1.48 34.38
C THR A 5 -17.59 -2.69 33.47
N THR A 6 -17.14 -3.87 33.90
CA THR A 6 -17.25 -5.11 33.11
C THR A 6 -18.70 -5.55 32.94
N LEU A 7 -19.52 -5.48 33.99
CA LEU A 7 -20.95 -5.81 33.91
C LEU A 7 -21.71 -4.85 32.99
N PHE A 8 -21.39 -3.55 33.07
CA PHE A 8 -21.97 -2.54 32.19
C PHE A 8 -21.60 -2.77 30.72
N LEU A 9 -20.33 -3.12 30.44
CA LEU A 9 -19.83 -3.41 29.09
C LEU A 9 -20.46 -4.69 28.52
N LEU A 10 -20.65 -5.71 29.36
CA LEU A 10 -21.29 -6.97 28.97
C LEU A 10 -22.79 -6.78 28.73
N LEU A 11 -23.47 -5.98 29.56
CA LEU A 11 -24.87 -5.62 29.36
C LEU A 11 -25.07 -4.80 28.07
N THR A 12 -24.15 -3.87 27.75
CA THR A 12 -24.22 -3.11 26.49
C THR A 12 -23.98 -3.99 25.28
N VAL A 13 -23.04 -4.94 25.33
CA VAL A 13 -22.84 -5.92 24.25
C VAL A 13 -24.07 -6.82 24.08
N VAL A 14 -24.67 -7.29 25.17
CA VAL A 14 -25.89 -8.12 25.10
C VAL A 14 -27.07 -7.32 24.52
N LEU A 15 -27.29 -6.08 24.99
CA LEU A 15 -28.35 -5.22 24.47
C LEU A 15 -28.18 -4.88 22.98
N THR A 16 -26.94 -4.67 22.51
CA THR A 16 -26.69 -4.44 21.07
C THR A 16 -26.92 -5.70 20.25
N THR A 17 -26.61 -6.89 20.78
CA THR A 17 -26.90 -8.15 20.07
C THR A 17 -28.40 -8.45 19.95
N VAL A 18 -29.20 -8.20 20.99
CA VAL A 18 -30.66 -8.43 20.97
C VAL A 18 -31.38 -7.48 20.00
N ALA A 19 -30.92 -6.24 19.88
CA ALA A 19 -31.48 -5.29 18.91
C ALA A 19 -31.27 -5.73 17.44
N ILE A 20 -30.17 -6.43 17.15
CA ILE A 20 -29.86 -6.96 15.80
C ILE A 20 -30.86 -8.07 15.44
N GLU A 21 -31.27 -8.90 16.40
CA GLU A 21 -32.23 -10.00 16.16
C GLU A 21 -33.64 -9.51 15.82
N ALA A 22 -34.10 -8.42 16.47
CA ALA A 22 -35.43 -7.85 16.23
C ALA A 22 -35.56 -7.21 14.83
N GLU A 23 -34.51 -6.55 14.33
CA GLU A 23 -34.49 -6.02 12.96
C GLU A 23 -34.34 -7.12 11.90
N ALA A 24 -33.59 -8.19 12.21
CA ALA A 24 -33.38 -9.33 11.31
C ALA A 24 -34.71 -10.03 10.92
N GLN A 25 -35.72 -10.01 11.79
CA GLN A 25 -37.03 -10.63 11.50
C GLN A 25 -37.83 -9.94 10.37
N ARG A 26 -37.55 -8.66 10.02
CA ARG A 26 -38.20 -7.96 8.88
C ARG A 26 -37.41 -8.05 7.56
N PHE A 27 -36.15 -8.48 7.63
CA PHE A 27 -35.28 -8.68 6.47
C PHE A 27 -35.25 -10.17 6.12
N THR A 28 -36.00 -10.56 5.09
CA THR A 28 -36.07 -11.96 4.67
C THR A 28 -34.89 -12.33 3.78
N LYS A 29 -34.46 -13.60 3.82
CA LYS A 29 -33.39 -14.17 2.95
C LYS A 29 -33.56 -13.91 1.45
N ARG A 30 -34.77 -13.57 1.00
CA ARG A 30 -35.03 -13.22 -0.41
C ARG A 30 -34.51 -11.83 -0.79
N LYS A 31 -34.25 -10.96 0.20
CA LYS A 31 -33.73 -9.60 0.05
C LYS A 31 -32.20 -9.57 0.09
N GLU A 32 -31.57 -10.61 0.62
CA GLU A 32 -30.13 -10.86 0.49
C GLU A 32 -29.80 -11.16 -0.97
N TYR A 33 -28.66 -10.66 -1.43
CA TYR A 33 -28.12 -10.96 -2.74
C TYR A 33 -26.60 -10.83 -2.69
N SER A 34 -25.96 -11.48 -3.65
CA SER A 34 -24.52 -11.40 -3.84
C SER A 34 -24.21 -10.67 -5.12
N THR A 35 -23.09 -9.97 -5.15
CA THR A 35 -22.56 -9.35 -6.36
C THR A 35 -21.15 -9.85 -6.61
N VAL A 36 -20.80 -10.00 -7.87
CA VAL A 36 -19.42 -10.19 -8.31
C VAL A 36 -19.04 -8.97 -9.13
N GLY A 37 -17.84 -8.45 -8.95
CA GLY A 37 -17.44 -7.23 -9.62
C GLY A 37 -15.98 -7.21 -10.00
N ILE A 38 -15.68 -6.38 -10.99
CA ILE A 38 -14.33 -5.97 -11.34
C ILE A 38 -14.12 -4.54 -10.87
N GLN A 39 -12.89 -4.20 -10.50
CA GLN A 39 -12.46 -2.87 -10.09
C GLN A 39 -11.27 -2.47 -10.95
N LEU A 40 -11.32 -1.25 -11.51
CA LEU A 40 -10.24 -0.63 -12.25
C LEU A 40 -9.97 0.72 -11.63
N GLY A 41 -8.73 1.03 -11.36
CA GLY A 41 -8.41 2.20 -10.58
C GLY A 41 -6.96 2.63 -10.67
N ALA A 42 -6.64 3.52 -9.75
CA ALA A 42 -5.37 4.18 -9.58
C ALA A 42 -4.93 4.01 -8.12
N SER A 43 -3.64 3.79 -7.92
CA SER A 43 -2.99 3.73 -6.62
C SER A 43 -1.88 4.77 -6.51
N ASN A 44 -1.76 5.37 -5.33
CA ASN A 44 -0.78 6.39 -4.99
C ASN A 44 -0.13 6.05 -3.66
N TYR A 45 1.20 6.17 -3.60
CA TYR A 45 2.01 5.90 -2.42
C TYR A 45 2.22 7.18 -1.59
N PHE A 46 2.26 7.01 -0.27
CA PHE A 46 2.62 8.05 0.69
C PHE A 46 3.53 7.44 1.76
N GLY A 47 4.70 8.05 1.92
CA GLY A 47 5.75 7.58 2.83
C GLY A 47 7.02 8.39 2.61
N ASP A 48 8.18 7.81 2.87
CA ASP A 48 9.47 8.51 2.92
C ASP A 48 9.87 9.22 1.61
N LEU A 49 9.64 8.57 0.46
CA LEU A 49 9.93 9.14 -0.86
C LEU A 49 8.88 10.15 -1.34
N VAL A 50 7.62 9.98 -0.92
CA VAL A 50 6.50 10.85 -1.33
C VAL A 50 5.72 11.26 -0.09
N PRO A 51 6.25 12.24 0.67
CA PRO A 51 5.58 12.70 1.87
C PRO A 51 4.55 13.77 1.52
N GLN A 52 3.55 13.85 2.40
CA GLN A 52 2.38 14.72 2.33
C GLN A 52 1.24 14.18 1.44
N PRO A 53 0.17 13.66 2.05
CA PRO A 53 -1.12 13.50 1.39
C PRO A 53 -1.83 14.86 1.37
N ASN A 54 -1.36 15.82 0.58
CA ASN A 54 -2.18 16.99 0.29
C ASN A 54 -3.22 16.58 -0.77
N PHE A 55 -4.50 16.85 -0.55
CA PHE A 55 -5.58 16.46 -1.49
C PHE A 55 -5.37 17.03 -2.91
N THR A 56 -4.66 18.15 -3.01
CA THR A 56 -4.24 18.80 -4.27
C THR A 56 -2.95 18.21 -4.87
N SER A 57 -2.22 17.39 -4.10
CA SER A 57 -0.96 16.74 -4.48
C SER A 57 -1.15 15.29 -4.94
N MET A 58 -2.31 14.96 -5.51
CA MET A 58 -2.42 13.81 -6.40
C MET A 58 -1.48 14.04 -7.59
N ARG A 59 -0.18 13.74 -7.40
CA ARG A 59 0.82 13.83 -8.46
C ARG A 59 0.45 12.74 -9.46
N ILE A 60 -0.21 13.15 -10.54
CA ILE A 60 -0.59 12.27 -11.66
C ILE A 60 0.62 11.44 -12.14
N LYS A 61 1.83 11.99 -12.03
CA LYS A 61 3.11 11.33 -12.37
C LYS A 61 3.44 10.11 -11.48
N SER A 62 2.98 10.08 -10.24
CA SER A 62 3.18 8.96 -9.29
C SER A 62 1.97 8.02 -9.23
N THR A 63 0.87 8.37 -9.91
CA THR A 63 -0.30 7.50 -10.03
C THR A 63 0.01 6.27 -10.87
N ARG A 64 -0.38 5.10 -10.37
CA ARG A 64 -0.12 3.81 -11.00
C ARG A 64 -1.40 2.98 -11.06
N PRO A 65 -1.51 2.01 -11.99
CA PRO A 65 -2.75 1.27 -12.18
C PRO A 65 -3.04 0.33 -11.00
N SER A 66 -4.34 0.13 -10.76
CA SER A 66 -4.90 -0.82 -9.81
C SER A 66 -6.01 -1.60 -10.49
N VAL A 67 -6.04 -2.92 -10.30
CA VAL A 67 -7.06 -3.82 -10.85
C VAL A 67 -7.46 -4.82 -9.79
N GLY A 68 -8.75 -5.12 -9.69
CA GLY A 68 -9.24 -6.06 -8.69
C GLY A 68 -10.50 -6.79 -9.11
N ILE A 69 -10.78 -7.87 -8.39
CA ILE A 69 -12.05 -8.59 -8.44
C ILE A 69 -12.62 -8.69 -7.03
N ASN A 70 -13.94 -8.68 -6.93
CA ASN A 70 -14.60 -8.78 -5.64
C ASN A 70 -15.85 -9.66 -5.68
N TYR A 71 -16.16 -10.24 -4.52
CA TYR A 71 -17.44 -10.83 -4.21
C TYR A 71 -18.00 -10.11 -3.00
N THR A 72 -19.18 -9.50 -3.15
CA THR A 72 -19.87 -8.81 -2.07
C THR A 72 -21.16 -9.56 -1.75
N HIS A 73 -21.40 -9.83 -0.48
CA HIS A 73 -22.65 -10.41 0.00
C HIS A 73 -23.36 -9.44 0.92
N ARG A 74 -24.63 -9.19 0.65
CA ARG A 74 -25.46 -8.32 1.47
C ARG A 74 -26.22 -9.12 2.52
N HIS A 75 -25.91 -8.87 3.78
CA HIS A 75 -26.50 -9.56 4.94
C HIS A 75 -27.72 -8.83 5.50
N PHE A 76 -27.67 -7.49 5.50
CA PHE A 76 -28.67 -6.66 6.16
C PHE A 76 -29.05 -5.44 5.29
N PRO A 77 -30.09 -4.67 5.68
CA PRO A 77 -30.48 -3.46 4.95
C PRO A 77 -29.37 -2.41 4.78
N ARG A 78 -28.35 -2.39 5.66
CA ARG A 78 -27.20 -1.46 5.58
C ARG A 78 -25.84 -2.15 5.52
N ILE A 79 -25.75 -3.42 5.90
CA ILE A 79 -24.47 -4.10 6.10
C ILE A 79 -24.27 -5.16 5.04
N SER A 80 -23.12 -5.08 4.38
CA SER A 80 -22.62 -6.09 3.46
C SER A 80 -21.20 -6.49 3.85
N SER A 81 -20.78 -7.70 3.49
CA SER A 81 -19.38 -8.11 3.55
C SER A 81 -18.82 -8.24 2.14
N ARG A 82 -17.56 -7.89 1.94
CA ARG A 82 -16.87 -8.08 0.67
C ARG A 82 -15.55 -8.79 0.88
N VAL A 83 -15.27 -9.77 0.04
CA VAL A 83 -13.93 -10.33 -0.15
C VAL A 83 -13.43 -9.85 -1.51
N ALA A 84 -12.20 -9.34 -1.56
CA ALA A 84 -11.61 -8.82 -2.78
C ALA A 84 -10.15 -9.26 -2.93
N PHE A 85 -9.75 -9.48 -4.17
CA PHE A 85 -8.34 -9.64 -4.54
C PHE A 85 -7.96 -8.49 -5.47
N ASN A 86 -6.94 -7.73 -5.07
CA ASN A 86 -6.46 -6.56 -5.78
C ASN A 86 -5.00 -6.73 -6.15
N TRP A 87 -4.65 -6.31 -7.35
CA TRP A 87 -3.30 -6.02 -7.78
C TRP A 87 -3.14 -4.50 -7.89
N ASN A 88 -2.26 -3.94 -7.07
CA ASN A 88 -1.99 -2.51 -7.02
C ASN A 88 -0.52 -2.28 -7.35
N ARG A 89 -0.23 -1.44 -8.34
CA ARG A 89 1.12 -0.93 -8.52
C ARG A 89 1.26 0.37 -7.76
N ILE A 90 2.34 0.53 -7.01
CA ILE A 90 2.73 1.81 -6.45
C ILE A 90 4.15 2.16 -6.91
N ALA A 91 4.49 3.44 -6.88
CA ALA A 91 5.81 3.93 -7.20
C ALA A 91 6.06 5.25 -6.50
N GLY A 92 7.33 5.51 -6.21
CA GLY A 92 7.81 6.78 -5.70
C GLY A 92 9.17 7.07 -6.33
N ASP A 93 9.46 8.35 -6.47
CA ASP A 93 10.68 8.84 -7.10
C ASP A 93 11.01 10.20 -6.49
N ASP A 94 12.13 10.27 -5.79
CA ASP A 94 12.63 11.49 -5.14
C ASP A 94 12.83 12.63 -6.14
N ALA A 95 13.32 12.33 -7.34
CA ALA A 95 13.58 13.33 -8.38
C ALA A 95 12.29 13.92 -8.95
N LEU A 96 11.18 13.19 -8.84
CA LEU A 96 9.85 13.67 -9.23
C LEU A 96 9.03 14.22 -8.07
N ALA A 97 9.37 13.87 -6.82
CA ALA A 97 8.68 14.31 -5.61
C ALA A 97 9.19 15.68 -5.11
N ALA A 98 10.43 16.04 -5.42
CA ALA A 98 11.08 17.28 -5.01
C ALA A 98 11.54 18.12 -6.21
N GLY A 99 11.48 19.45 -6.10
CA GLY A 99 12.12 20.36 -7.06
C GLY A 99 13.53 20.78 -6.60
N PRO A 100 14.46 21.08 -7.52
CA PRO A 100 15.80 21.59 -7.16
C PRO A 100 15.74 22.96 -6.45
N ASP A 101 14.66 23.71 -6.65
CA ASP A 101 14.44 25.04 -6.08
C ASP A 101 13.65 25.03 -4.76
N GLU A 102 13.21 23.84 -4.29
CA GLU A 102 12.45 23.68 -3.05
C GLU A 102 13.41 23.35 -1.89
N GLY A 103 13.81 24.37 -1.12
CA GLY A 103 14.83 24.23 -0.07
C GLY A 103 14.57 23.12 0.97
N GLU A 104 13.33 22.86 1.34
CA GLU A 104 12.96 21.79 2.28
C GLU A 104 12.98 20.38 1.65
N ASN A 105 12.83 20.28 0.32
CA ASN A 105 12.76 19.01 -0.40
C ASN A 105 14.05 18.68 -1.17
N LEU A 106 15.01 19.62 -1.24
CA LEU A 106 16.31 19.44 -1.90
C LEU A 106 17.07 18.20 -1.39
N GLY A 107 16.92 17.88 -0.10
CA GLY A 107 17.48 16.67 0.50
C GLY A 107 16.87 15.35 -0.02
N ARG A 108 15.66 15.35 -0.57
CA ARG A 108 15.12 14.17 -1.26
C ARG A 108 15.62 14.12 -2.69
N TYR A 109 15.53 15.25 -3.40
CA TYR A 109 16.01 15.35 -4.78
C TYR A 109 17.47 14.86 -4.93
N ARG A 110 18.35 15.26 -4.01
CA ARG A 110 19.76 14.83 -3.98
C ARG A 110 19.95 13.37 -3.56
N ARG A 111 19.03 12.76 -2.81
CA ARG A 111 19.06 11.34 -2.43
C ARG A 111 18.77 10.43 -3.63
N ASN A 112 17.88 10.88 -4.52
CA ASN A 112 17.61 10.28 -5.83
C ASN A 112 17.23 8.78 -5.78
N LEU A 113 16.45 8.38 -4.78
CA LEU A 113 15.88 7.04 -4.73
C LEU A 113 14.60 6.98 -5.55
N SER A 114 14.37 5.82 -6.15
CA SER A 114 13.13 5.52 -6.86
C SER A 114 12.78 4.05 -6.70
N PHE A 115 11.49 3.76 -6.65
CA PHE A 115 11.00 2.39 -6.57
C PHE A 115 9.68 2.23 -7.33
N ARG A 116 9.39 0.96 -7.61
CA ARG A 116 8.12 0.44 -8.05
C ARG A 116 7.82 -0.82 -7.27
N ASN A 117 6.62 -0.91 -6.71
CA ASN A 117 6.19 -2.08 -5.97
C ASN A 117 4.86 -2.60 -6.52
N ASP A 118 4.80 -3.90 -6.79
CA ASP A 118 3.60 -4.60 -7.23
C ASP A 118 2.99 -5.33 -6.03
N ILE A 119 1.95 -4.72 -5.44
CA ILE A 119 1.26 -5.22 -4.25
C ILE A 119 0.09 -6.12 -4.68
N LYS A 120 0.07 -7.35 -4.15
CA LYS A 120 -1.06 -8.26 -4.27
C LYS A 120 -1.78 -8.31 -2.92
N GLU A 121 -3.03 -7.90 -2.88
CA GLU A 121 -3.82 -7.73 -1.65
C GLU A 121 -5.04 -8.65 -1.69
N LEU A 122 -5.22 -9.46 -0.64
CA LEU A 122 -6.46 -10.17 -0.36
C LEU A 122 -7.12 -9.49 0.85
N SER A 123 -8.32 -8.97 0.68
CA SER A 123 -9.03 -8.21 1.70
C SER A 123 -10.41 -8.78 2.02
N ALA A 124 -10.81 -8.62 3.28
CA ALA A 124 -12.15 -8.87 3.77
C ALA A 124 -12.64 -7.61 4.49
N VAL A 125 -13.72 -7.00 3.98
CA VAL A 125 -14.23 -5.72 4.46
C VAL A 125 -15.71 -5.78 4.79
N ALA A 126 -16.11 -5.05 5.82
CA ALA A 126 -17.50 -4.70 6.07
C ALA A 126 -17.83 -3.39 5.33
N ILE A 127 -18.98 -3.36 4.69
CA ILE A 127 -19.52 -2.20 3.97
C ILE A 127 -20.78 -1.76 4.70
N ILE A 128 -20.86 -0.47 5.00
CA ILE A 128 -21.99 0.16 5.67
C ILE A 128 -22.58 1.19 4.71
N ASP A 129 -23.73 0.88 4.15
CA ASP A 129 -24.52 1.79 3.32
C ASP A 129 -25.10 2.91 4.22
N LEU A 130 -24.97 4.16 3.79
CA LEU A 130 -25.36 5.35 4.57
C LEU A 130 -26.88 5.41 4.80
N PHE A 131 -27.65 4.99 3.81
CA PHE A 131 -29.11 4.92 3.89
C PHE A 131 -29.59 3.49 3.79
N GLU A 132 -30.68 3.23 4.49
CA GLU A 132 -31.25 1.90 4.55
C GLU A 132 -32.01 1.52 3.30
N ASN A 133 -31.78 0.31 2.80
CA ASN A 133 -32.57 -0.24 1.71
C ASN A 133 -33.23 -1.55 2.13
N ARG A 134 -34.54 -1.53 2.43
CA ARG A 134 -35.31 -2.74 2.80
C ARG A 134 -35.90 -3.48 1.59
N ASN A 135 -35.59 -3.04 0.37
CA ASN A 135 -36.16 -3.57 -0.86
C ASN A 135 -35.32 -4.71 -1.44
N TYR A 136 -35.97 -5.51 -2.29
CA TYR A 136 -35.29 -6.50 -3.14
C TYR A 136 -34.35 -5.81 -4.13
N TYR A 137 -33.37 -6.56 -4.66
CA TYR A 137 -32.39 -6.03 -5.60
C TYR A 137 -32.99 -5.25 -6.77
N ARG A 138 -34.17 -5.65 -7.29
CA ARG A 138 -34.86 -4.96 -8.41
C ARG A 138 -35.39 -3.56 -8.07
N ARG A 139 -35.67 -3.27 -6.80
CA ARG A 139 -36.17 -1.98 -6.30
C ARG A 139 -35.14 -1.31 -5.38
N ARG A 140 -33.85 -1.59 -5.61
CA ARG A 140 -32.78 -0.91 -4.89
C ARG A 140 -32.70 0.57 -5.30
N PRO A 141 -32.30 1.47 -4.39
CA PRO A 141 -32.07 2.88 -4.68
C PRO A 141 -31.06 3.05 -5.80
N ASP A 142 -31.19 4.16 -6.55
CA ASP A 142 -30.31 4.40 -7.68
C ASP A 142 -28.94 4.94 -7.25
N PHE A 143 -28.85 5.61 -6.11
CA PHE A 143 -27.60 6.16 -5.57
C PHE A 143 -27.48 5.81 -4.08
N VAL A 144 -26.36 5.17 -3.72
CA VAL A 144 -26.10 4.70 -2.34
C VAL A 144 -24.66 5.03 -1.95
N PRO A 145 -24.42 6.09 -1.16
CA PRO A 145 -23.16 6.30 -0.47
C PRO A 145 -22.92 5.20 0.57
N TYR A 146 -21.67 4.79 0.77
CA TYR A 146 -21.28 3.83 1.80
C TYR A 146 -19.87 4.10 2.30
N GLY A 147 -19.59 3.65 3.52
CA GLY A 147 -18.24 3.50 4.05
C GLY A 147 -17.84 2.03 4.08
N PHE A 148 -16.54 1.76 4.11
CA PHE A 148 -16.02 0.41 4.34
C PHE A 148 -14.79 0.42 5.25
N ILE A 149 -14.60 -0.69 5.94
CA ILE A 149 -13.43 -0.95 6.79
C ILE A 149 -13.21 -2.46 6.87
N GLY A 150 -11.97 -2.91 6.99
CA GLY A 150 -11.69 -4.32 7.20
C GLY A 150 -10.22 -4.63 7.43
N VAL A 151 -9.85 -5.85 7.01
CA VAL A 151 -8.50 -6.38 7.13
C VAL A 151 -8.03 -6.89 5.78
N ALA A 152 -6.73 -6.76 5.52
CA ALA A 152 -6.10 -7.25 4.33
C ALA A 152 -4.77 -7.93 4.64
N VAL A 153 -4.45 -8.96 3.86
CA VAL A 153 -3.10 -9.51 3.77
C VAL A 153 -2.54 -9.10 2.42
N MET A 154 -1.38 -8.46 2.43
CA MET A 154 -0.71 -8.00 1.23
C MET A 154 0.65 -8.66 1.07
N HIS A 155 1.00 -8.98 -0.16
CA HIS A 155 2.34 -9.36 -0.56
C HIS A 155 2.94 -8.23 -1.41
N HIS A 156 4.07 -7.67 -0.98
CA HIS A 156 4.79 -6.60 -1.66
C HIS A 156 6.25 -6.99 -1.89
N ASN A 157 6.87 -6.45 -2.95
CA ASN A 157 8.29 -6.66 -3.25
C ASN A 157 8.78 -5.44 -4.05
N PRO A 158 9.29 -4.40 -3.38
CA PRO A 158 9.74 -3.19 -4.04
C PRO A 158 10.93 -3.49 -4.95
N LYS A 159 10.96 -2.79 -6.09
CA LYS A 159 11.98 -2.91 -7.12
C LYS A 159 12.43 -1.54 -7.57
N ALA A 160 13.69 -1.39 -7.91
CA ALA A 160 14.21 -0.19 -8.57
C ALA A 160 14.80 -0.54 -9.93
N TYR A 161 14.75 0.42 -10.85
CA TYR A 161 15.41 0.32 -12.14
C TYR A 161 16.79 0.96 -12.05
N TYR A 162 17.78 0.29 -12.61
CA TYR A 162 19.14 0.79 -12.77
C TYR A 162 19.54 0.75 -14.24
N GLU A 163 20.31 1.74 -14.67
CA GLU A 163 20.85 1.86 -16.01
C GLU A 163 22.38 1.75 -15.93
N ASN A 164 22.95 0.77 -16.64
CA ASN A 164 24.39 0.56 -16.67
C ASN A 164 25.11 1.85 -17.14
N GLY A 165 26.15 2.24 -16.41
CA GLY A 165 26.89 3.48 -16.61
C GLY A 165 26.26 4.72 -15.97
N SER A 166 25.10 4.62 -15.31
CA SER A 166 24.49 5.79 -14.65
C SER A 166 25.23 6.24 -13.40
N HIS A 167 25.89 5.32 -12.70
CA HIS A 167 26.66 5.63 -11.49
C HIS A 167 28.06 6.14 -11.84
N PRO A 168 28.43 7.37 -11.44
CA PRO A 168 29.69 7.97 -11.86
C PRO A 168 30.91 7.33 -11.17
N GLY A 169 31.91 6.99 -11.97
CA GLY A 169 33.22 6.55 -11.50
C GLY A 169 33.37 5.04 -11.23
N LEU A 170 32.32 4.24 -11.45
CA LEU A 170 32.44 2.78 -11.32
C LEU A 170 33.25 2.18 -12.47
N SER A 171 34.08 1.19 -12.13
CA SER A 171 34.69 0.31 -13.12
C SER A 171 33.67 -0.69 -13.68
N ALA A 172 33.96 -1.25 -14.86
CA ALA A 172 33.06 -2.22 -15.52
C ALA A 172 32.77 -3.47 -14.65
N ASP A 173 33.71 -3.86 -13.79
CA ASP A 173 33.56 -5.01 -12.88
C ASP A 173 32.69 -4.68 -11.65
N GLN A 174 32.53 -3.39 -11.33
CA GLN A 174 31.74 -2.91 -10.19
C GLN A 174 30.32 -2.52 -10.59
N ASP A 175 30.12 -2.15 -11.84
CA ASP A 175 28.82 -1.77 -12.37
C ASP A 175 27.92 -3.01 -12.57
N ILE A 176 26.62 -2.80 -12.71
CA ILE A 176 25.63 -3.85 -12.91
C ILE A 176 24.85 -3.65 -14.22
N PRO A 177 24.32 -4.71 -14.84
CA PRO A 177 23.53 -4.59 -16.06
C PRO A 177 22.26 -3.75 -15.86
N SER A 178 21.81 -3.06 -16.91
CA SER A 178 20.55 -2.32 -16.89
C SER A 178 19.38 -3.26 -16.62
N GLY A 179 18.49 -2.92 -15.68
CA GLY A 179 17.36 -3.77 -15.35
C GLY A 179 16.61 -3.40 -14.07
N TRP A 180 15.54 -4.16 -13.81
CA TRP A 180 14.76 -4.08 -12.57
C TRP A 180 15.30 -5.06 -11.54
N TYR A 181 15.73 -4.55 -10.40
CA TYR A 181 16.24 -5.34 -9.28
C TYR A 181 15.24 -5.33 -8.12
N ALA A 182 15.01 -6.49 -7.50
CA ALA A 182 14.25 -6.56 -6.26
C ALA A 182 15.12 -6.03 -5.12
N LEU A 183 14.58 -5.14 -4.30
CA LEU A 183 15.38 -4.44 -3.30
C LEU A 183 15.53 -5.25 -2.00
N GLN A 184 14.47 -5.94 -1.57
CA GLN A 184 14.48 -6.74 -0.34
C GLN A 184 15.64 -7.75 -0.27
N PRO A 185 15.98 -8.52 -1.33
CA PRO A 185 17.12 -9.45 -1.29
C PRO A 185 18.50 -8.78 -1.37
N LEU A 186 18.55 -7.49 -1.71
CA LEU A 186 19.81 -6.74 -1.78
C LEU A 186 20.20 -6.14 -0.43
N GLY A 187 19.29 -6.03 0.53
CA GLY A 187 19.59 -5.52 1.86
C GLY A 187 20.20 -4.11 1.86
N THR A 188 19.52 -3.17 1.20
CA THR A 188 20.01 -1.79 0.95
C THR A 188 20.27 -0.97 2.21
N GLU A 189 19.73 -1.37 3.37
CA GLU A 189 19.99 -0.74 4.68
C GLU A 189 20.79 -1.67 5.61
N GLY A 190 21.55 -2.61 5.05
CA GLY A 190 22.36 -3.57 5.82
C GLY A 190 21.58 -4.79 6.29
N GLN A 191 20.42 -5.06 5.70
CA GLN A 191 19.78 -6.36 5.87
C GLN A 191 20.74 -7.46 5.40
N PHE A 192 20.73 -8.58 6.11
CA PHE A 192 21.63 -9.71 5.93
C PHE A 192 23.10 -9.46 6.31
N VAL A 193 23.41 -8.39 7.03
CA VAL A 193 24.74 -8.10 7.58
C VAL A 193 24.70 -8.13 9.10
N ASP A 194 25.68 -8.79 9.74
CA ASP A 194 25.77 -8.88 11.20
C ASP A 194 26.77 -7.85 11.75
N HIS A 195 26.54 -6.56 11.45
CA HIS A 195 27.43 -5.45 11.84
C HIS A 195 26.78 -4.53 12.87
N PRO A 196 27.51 -4.02 13.89
CA PRO A 196 26.97 -3.09 14.87
C PRO A 196 26.33 -1.84 14.23
N GLY A 197 25.05 -1.59 14.52
CA GLY A 197 24.31 -0.46 13.97
C GLY A 197 23.65 -0.71 12.62
N THR A 198 23.63 -1.96 12.13
CA THR A 198 22.84 -2.39 10.96
C THR A 198 21.61 -3.19 11.40
N VAL A 199 20.58 -3.23 10.54
CA VAL A 199 19.39 -4.06 10.76
C VAL A 199 19.61 -5.38 10.04
N SER A 200 20.10 -6.41 10.74
CA SER A 200 20.50 -7.69 10.12
C SER A 200 19.33 -8.48 9.51
N ASP A 201 18.12 -8.32 10.04
CA ASP A 201 16.96 -9.09 9.58
C ASP A 201 16.23 -8.37 8.42
N PRO A 202 15.94 -9.07 7.31
CA PRO A 202 15.17 -8.50 6.23
C PRO A 202 13.71 -8.29 6.63
N TYR A 203 13.10 -7.20 6.12
CA TYR A 203 11.66 -7.00 6.31
C TYR A 203 10.83 -8.08 5.61
N SER A 204 9.65 -8.36 6.17
CA SER A 204 8.71 -9.31 5.59
C SER A 204 8.03 -8.73 4.35
N ARG A 205 7.97 -9.52 3.28
CA ARG A 205 7.20 -9.21 2.06
C ARG A 205 5.71 -9.46 2.21
N VAL A 206 5.29 -10.19 3.25
CA VAL A 206 3.88 -10.43 3.58
C VAL A 206 3.52 -9.61 4.80
N GLN A 207 2.51 -8.78 4.66
CA GLN A 207 2.12 -7.79 5.65
C GLN A 207 0.60 -7.76 5.83
N ILE A 208 0.18 -7.26 6.99
CA ILE A 208 -1.24 -6.98 7.25
C ILE A 208 -1.48 -5.49 6.96
N ALA A 209 -2.67 -5.16 6.47
CA ALA A 209 -3.11 -3.78 6.32
C ALA A 209 -4.58 -3.63 6.74
N ILE A 210 -4.97 -2.41 7.09
CA ILE A 210 -6.36 -2.03 7.38
C ILE A 210 -6.86 -1.19 6.20
N PRO A 211 -7.61 -1.79 5.25
CA PRO A 211 -8.32 -1.03 4.24
C PRO A 211 -9.54 -0.34 4.85
N PHE A 212 -9.70 0.96 4.57
CA PHE A 212 -10.91 1.71 4.91
C PHE A 212 -11.14 2.83 3.89
N GLY A 213 -12.39 3.29 3.78
CA GLY A 213 -12.68 4.34 2.82
C GLY A 213 -14.16 4.61 2.63
N LEU A 214 -14.42 5.40 1.60
CA LEU A 214 -15.75 5.85 1.21
C LEU A 214 -16.00 5.48 -0.25
N GLY A 215 -17.25 5.19 -0.56
CA GLY A 215 -17.66 4.92 -1.92
C GLY A 215 -19.10 5.33 -2.18
N VAL A 216 -19.43 5.35 -3.46
CA VAL A 216 -20.80 5.54 -3.95
C VAL A 216 -21.12 4.40 -4.90
N ARG A 217 -22.34 3.86 -4.78
CA ARG A 217 -22.88 2.85 -5.67
C ARG A 217 -24.00 3.48 -6.47
N TYR A 218 -23.93 3.37 -7.79
CA TYR A 218 -24.96 3.83 -8.71
C TYR A 218 -25.57 2.65 -9.47
N LYS A 219 -26.89 2.56 -9.50
CA LYS A 219 -27.62 1.51 -10.22
C LYS A 219 -27.65 1.82 -11.71
N LEU A 220 -27.01 0.98 -12.52
CA LEU A 220 -27.02 1.13 -13.98
C LEU A 220 -28.24 0.45 -14.61
N ASP A 221 -28.56 -0.76 -14.17
CA ASP A 221 -29.67 -1.55 -14.70
C ASP A 221 -30.24 -2.49 -13.62
N ARG A 222 -31.12 -3.43 -13.95
CA ARG A 222 -31.72 -4.41 -13.02
C ARG A 222 -30.68 -5.28 -12.31
N ASN A 223 -29.57 -5.60 -12.97
CA ASN A 223 -28.55 -6.51 -12.45
C ASN A 223 -27.15 -5.90 -12.38
N TRP A 224 -26.97 -4.65 -12.81
CA TRP A 224 -25.67 -3.99 -12.84
C TRP A 224 -25.64 -2.77 -11.93
N ASP A 225 -24.57 -2.69 -11.14
CA ASP A 225 -24.22 -1.54 -10.32
C ASP A 225 -22.83 -1.03 -10.72
N PHE A 226 -22.72 0.27 -10.88
CA PHE A 226 -21.46 0.98 -10.94
C PHE A 226 -21.05 1.41 -9.54
N SER A 227 -19.75 1.47 -9.27
CA SER A 227 -19.23 2.01 -8.01
C SER A 227 -18.04 2.92 -8.25
N PHE A 228 -17.92 3.96 -7.45
CA PHE A 228 -16.68 4.73 -7.29
C PHE A 228 -16.25 4.62 -5.83
N GLU A 229 -14.99 4.29 -5.58
CA GLU A 229 -14.42 4.11 -4.24
C GLU A 229 -13.10 4.87 -4.11
N VAL A 230 -12.93 5.57 -2.99
CA VAL A 230 -11.63 6.07 -2.53
C VAL A 230 -11.35 5.41 -1.20
N GLY A 231 -10.21 4.73 -1.08
CA GLY A 231 -9.83 4.09 0.17
C GLY A 231 -8.35 4.14 0.46
N TRP A 232 -8.08 4.24 1.75
CA TRP A 232 -6.77 4.25 2.37
C TRP A 232 -6.43 2.85 2.86
N ARG A 233 -5.16 2.48 2.77
CA ARG A 233 -4.62 1.26 3.37
C ARG A 233 -3.57 1.71 4.37
N ALA A 234 -3.95 1.70 5.65
CA ALA A 234 -2.99 1.86 6.72
C ALA A 234 -2.20 0.56 6.84
N THR A 235 -0.88 0.64 6.72
CA THR A 235 0.01 -0.51 6.85
C THR A 235 0.80 -0.43 8.15
N PHE A 236 1.43 -1.54 8.53
CA PHE A 236 2.25 -1.66 9.73
C PHE A 236 3.72 -1.83 9.39
N THR A 237 4.13 -1.34 8.23
CA THR A 237 5.51 -1.42 7.74
C THR A 237 5.92 -0.08 7.16
N ASP A 238 7.20 0.20 7.25
CA ASP A 238 7.89 1.35 6.68
C ASP A 238 8.84 0.87 5.57
N TYR A 239 8.40 -0.11 4.78
CA TYR A 239 9.24 -0.76 3.76
C TYR A 239 8.44 -1.04 2.48
N LEU A 240 7.38 -0.28 2.23
CA LEU A 240 6.70 -0.36 0.93
C LEU A 240 7.59 0.18 -0.19
N ASP A 241 8.49 1.11 0.13
CA ASP A 241 9.47 1.70 -0.79
C ASP A 241 10.92 1.22 -0.59
N ASP A 242 11.17 0.33 0.38
CA ASP A 242 12.51 -0.15 0.79
C ASP A 242 13.34 0.86 1.58
N VAL A 243 12.72 1.89 2.19
CA VAL A 243 13.41 2.97 2.91
C VAL A 243 12.84 3.14 4.31
N SER A 244 13.69 3.08 5.35
CA SER A 244 13.21 3.20 6.73
C SER A 244 14.22 3.79 7.70
N THR A 245 15.50 3.41 7.60
CA THR A 245 16.47 3.67 8.67
C THR A 245 17.59 4.60 8.22
N ALA A 246 18.81 4.09 8.21
CA ALA A 246 20.02 4.84 8.00
C ALA A 246 20.84 4.26 6.85
N HIS A 247 21.67 5.11 6.25
CA HIS A 247 22.70 4.68 5.33
C HIS A 247 23.74 3.83 6.06
N VAL A 248 24.10 2.71 5.44
CA VAL A 248 25.14 1.79 5.91
C VAL A 248 26.45 2.10 5.20
N ASP A 249 27.57 1.83 5.89
CA ASP A 249 28.90 1.93 5.27
C ASP A 249 29.00 0.95 4.09
N LYS A 250 29.39 1.47 2.92
CA LYS A 250 29.49 0.68 1.70
C LYS A 250 30.51 -0.46 1.81
N ASN A 251 31.56 -0.29 2.60
CA ASN A 251 32.55 -1.34 2.84
C ASN A 251 31.93 -2.52 3.58
N VAL A 252 31.07 -2.25 4.56
CA VAL A 252 30.35 -3.26 5.33
C VAL A 252 29.43 -4.08 4.42
N LEU A 253 28.70 -3.43 3.51
CA LEU A 253 27.86 -4.12 2.52
C LEU A 253 28.69 -5.02 1.57
N LEU A 254 29.88 -4.59 1.17
CA LEU A 254 30.77 -5.38 0.29
C LEU A 254 31.45 -6.56 1.01
N SER A 255 31.94 -6.36 2.23
CA SER A 255 32.73 -7.35 2.96
C SER A 255 31.85 -8.35 3.72
N GLU A 256 30.73 -7.90 4.27
CA GLU A 256 29.89 -8.69 5.19
C GLU A 256 28.53 -9.09 4.58
N GLY A 257 28.14 -8.51 3.44
CA GLY A 257 26.92 -8.84 2.68
C GLY A 257 26.95 -10.20 1.95
N ASN A 258 27.51 -11.25 2.58
CA ASN A 258 27.66 -12.57 1.95
C ASN A 258 26.32 -13.28 1.66
N ARG A 259 25.23 -12.79 2.25
CA ARG A 259 23.87 -13.32 2.14
C ARG A 259 22.99 -12.56 1.13
N VAL A 260 23.49 -11.47 0.53
CA VAL A 260 22.75 -10.68 -0.45
C VAL A 260 22.91 -11.25 -1.87
N ASP A 261 21.89 -11.10 -2.72
CA ASP A 261 21.91 -11.66 -4.08
C ASP A 261 23.03 -11.06 -4.95
N ASN A 262 23.33 -9.76 -4.76
CA ASN A 262 24.40 -9.06 -5.46
C ASN A 262 24.92 -7.89 -4.62
N ARG A 263 26.19 -7.94 -4.21
CA ARG A 263 26.81 -6.93 -3.32
C ARG A 263 27.00 -5.58 -3.99
N ASN A 264 27.39 -5.55 -5.26
CA ASN A 264 27.53 -4.30 -6.00
C ASN A 264 26.17 -3.62 -6.14
N ALA A 265 25.13 -4.39 -6.47
CA ALA A 265 23.76 -3.86 -6.51
C ALA A 265 23.29 -3.38 -5.14
N SER A 266 23.57 -4.11 -4.06
CA SER A 266 23.28 -3.68 -2.68
C SER A 266 23.86 -2.30 -2.38
N VAL A 267 25.15 -2.09 -2.68
CA VAL A 267 25.81 -0.79 -2.48
C VAL A 267 25.19 0.31 -3.35
N ILE A 268 24.97 0.04 -4.64
CA ILE A 268 24.38 1.02 -5.57
C ILE A 268 22.98 1.46 -5.09
N PHE A 269 22.12 0.51 -4.70
CA PHE A 269 20.76 0.83 -4.25
C PHE A 269 20.66 1.32 -2.80
N SER A 270 21.70 1.11 -1.98
CA SER A 270 21.78 1.71 -0.63
C SER A 270 21.88 3.23 -0.68
N ASP A 271 22.53 3.77 -1.72
CA ASP A 271 22.75 5.20 -1.92
C ASP A 271 22.91 5.54 -3.42
N ARG A 272 21.86 6.12 -3.99
CA ARG A 272 21.81 6.58 -5.39
C ARG A 272 22.07 8.08 -5.54
N SER A 273 22.52 8.75 -4.48
CA SER A 273 22.72 10.20 -4.50
C SER A 273 23.71 10.65 -5.57
N ALA A 274 24.71 9.83 -5.88
CA ALA A 274 25.70 10.14 -6.93
C ALA A 274 25.09 10.28 -8.33
N GLU A 275 23.94 9.67 -8.58
CA GLU A 275 23.24 9.65 -9.87
C GLU A 275 22.33 10.88 -10.07
N SER A 276 22.26 11.77 -9.08
CA SER A 276 21.38 12.95 -9.10
C SER A 276 21.92 14.14 -9.91
N GLY A 277 23.16 14.07 -10.41
CA GLY A 277 23.77 15.09 -11.27
C GLY A 277 24.50 16.24 -10.55
N PHE A 278 24.57 16.25 -9.21
CA PHE A 278 25.33 17.28 -8.46
C PHE A 278 26.83 16.96 -8.42
N THR A 279 27.52 17.17 -9.54
CA THR A 279 28.90 16.70 -9.69
C THR A 279 29.92 17.34 -8.75
N ASN A 280 29.67 18.58 -8.32
CA ASN A 280 30.60 19.33 -7.47
C ASN A 280 30.64 18.83 -6.01
N ASP A 281 29.59 18.11 -5.57
CA ASP A 281 29.43 17.63 -4.19
C ASP A 281 29.74 16.12 -4.04
N LEU A 282 30.17 15.47 -5.14
CA LEU A 282 30.52 14.06 -5.19
C LEU A 282 31.80 13.77 -4.41
N ILE A 283 31.78 12.70 -3.62
CA ILE A 283 32.96 12.02 -3.10
C ILE A 283 32.98 10.61 -3.66
N THR A 284 34.10 10.20 -4.22
CA THR A 284 34.40 8.79 -4.49
C THR A 284 35.10 8.19 -3.27
N GLU A 285 34.52 7.13 -2.71
CA GLU A 285 35.11 6.41 -1.59
C GLU A 285 36.27 5.50 -2.07
N PRO A 286 37.17 5.06 -1.17
CA PRO A 286 38.28 4.17 -1.53
C PRO A 286 37.84 2.85 -2.18
N ASN A 287 36.59 2.44 -1.97
CA ASN A 287 35.96 1.27 -2.60
C ASN A 287 35.49 1.53 -4.05
N GLY A 288 35.67 2.74 -4.59
CA GLY A 288 35.29 3.14 -5.94
C GLY A 288 33.84 3.63 -6.09
N PHE A 289 32.98 3.46 -5.08
CA PHE A 289 31.60 3.93 -5.14
C PHE A 289 31.49 5.40 -4.74
N SER A 290 30.72 6.16 -5.52
CA SER A 290 30.54 7.60 -5.29
C SER A 290 29.26 7.91 -4.52
N ARG A 291 29.23 9.02 -3.79
CA ARG A 291 28.03 9.56 -3.13
C ARG A 291 28.10 11.08 -3.01
N LEU A 292 26.98 11.73 -2.70
CA LEU A 292 26.96 13.17 -2.38
C LEU A 292 27.15 13.44 -0.89
N ARG A 293 27.85 14.53 -0.55
CA ARG A 293 27.80 15.08 0.82
C ARG A 293 26.43 15.69 1.10
N PRO A 294 25.84 15.49 2.29
CA PRO A 294 26.37 14.77 3.46
C PRO A 294 25.87 13.32 3.64
N TYR A 295 25.25 12.68 2.64
CA TYR A 295 24.62 11.35 2.81
C TYR A 295 25.59 10.29 3.32
N GLY A 296 25.13 9.49 4.27
CA GLY A 296 25.89 8.43 4.94
C GLY A 296 27.13 8.92 5.70
N THR A 297 27.27 10.22 5.97
CA THR A 297 28.32 10.74 6.87
C THR A 297 27.80 10.75 8.32
N SER A 298 28.69 10.97 9.31
CA SER A 298 28.27 11.15 10.71
C SER A 298 27.24 12.27 10.89
N ASN A 299 27.22 13.26 9.99
CA ASN A 299 26.35 14.42 10.05
C ASN A 299 24.99 14.18 9.40
N ASN A 300 24.85 13.18 8.52
CA ASN A 300 23.58 12.77 7.94
C ASN A 300 23.60 11.28 7.60
N ARG A 301 23.21 10.46 8.59
CA ARG A 301 23.03 9.02 8.40
C ARG A 301 21.62 8.66 7.95
N THR A 302 20.67 9.59 7.97
CA THR A 302 19.26 9.28 7.74
C THR A 302 19.01 8.91 6.30
N ARG A 303 18.49 7.70 6.07
CA ARG A 303 18.02 7.24 4.75
C ARG A 303 16.50 7.31 4.67
N GLY A 304 15.80 6.92 5.74
CA GLY A 304 14.33 6.98 5.90
C GLY A 304 13.91 7.40 7.29
N ASN A 305 12.62 7.27 7.61
CA ASN A 305 12.06 7.56 8.92
C ASN A 305 11.23 6.40 9.53
N SER A 306 11.92 5.53 10.26
CA SER A 306 11.34 4.39 11.00
C SER A 306 10.23 4.70 12.01
N SER A 307 9.96 5.97 12.33
CA SER A 307 8.84 6.34 13.19
C SER A 307 7.49 6.37 12.48
N ASP A 308 7.50 6.47 11.15
CA ASP A 308 6.30 6.69 10.34
C ASP A 308 6.07 5.47 9.45
N ASN A 309 4.88 4.86 9.51
CA ASN A 309 4.57 3.74 8.63
C ASN A 309 4.08 4.24 7.26
N ASP A 310 4.28 3.43 6.23
CA ASP A 310 3.86 3.71 4.86
C ASP A 310 2.37 3.46 4.62
N TRP A 311 1.77 4.30 3.77
CA TRP A 311 0.36 4.21 3.40
C TRP A 311 0.21 4.26 1.88
N TYR A 312 -0.85 3.66 1.37
CA TYR A 312 -1.25 3.89 -0.02
C TYR A 312 -2.75 4.11 -0.14
N ILE A 313 -3.11 4.95 -1.12
CA ILE A 313 -4.49 5.27 -1.45
C ILE A 313 -4.84 4.58 -2.75
N GLN A 314 -6.03 4.00 -2.81
CA GLN A 314 -6.62 3.43 -4.01
C GLN A 314 -7.91 4.18 -4.35
N THR A 315 -7.99 4.71 -5.56
CA THR A 315 -9.20 5.27 -6.15
C THR A 315 -9.66 4.37 -7.28
N SER A 316 -10.89 3.86 -7.25
CA SER A 316 -11.35 2.85 -8.21
C SER A 316 -12.77 3.09 -8.72
N LEU A 317 -12.98 2.67 -9.96
CA LEU A 317 -14.28 2.46 -10.59
C LEU A 317 -14.56 0.97 -10.62
N GLY A 318 -15.76 0.58 -10.22
CA GLY A 318 -16.18 -0.81 -10.19
C GLY A 318 -17.43 -1.04 -11.01
N LEU A 319 -17.49 -2.20 -11.65
CA LEU A 319 -18.69 -2.71 -12.30
C LEU A 319 -19.07 -4.03 -11.63
N ASN A 320 -20.26 -4.08 -11.04
CA ASN A 320 -20.72 -5.16 -10.19
C ASN A 320 -21.99 -5.78 -10.76
N TYR A 321 -21.97 -7.09 -10.99
CA TYR A 321 -23.10 -7.88 -11.42
C TYR A 321 -23.78 -8.56 -10.24
N ILE A 322 -25.10 -8.38 -10.11
CA ILE A 322 -25.92 -9.00 -9.09
C ILE A 322 -26.27 -10.43 -9.51
N LEU A 323 -25.82 -11.39 -8.69
CA LEU A 323 -26.17 -12.79 -8.82
C LEU A 323 -27.64 -12.99 -8.42
N ASN A 324 -28.46 -13.44 -9.37
CA ASN A 324 -29.88 -13.65 -9.13
C ASN A 324 -30.10 -14.66 -7.98
N PRO A 325 -30.73 -14.26 -6.87
CA PRO A 325 -31.03 -15.21 -5.80
C PRO A 325 -32.02 -16.26 -6.32
N ARG A 326 -31.60 -17.53 -6.35
CA ARG A 326 -32.49 -18.65 -6.72
C ARG A 326 -33.52 -18.83 -5.61
N VAL A 327 -34.69 -18.22 -5.77
CA VAL A 327 -35.83 -18.46 -4.87
C VAL A 327 -36.41 -19.83 -5.21
N ARG A 328 -36.14 -20.83 -4.36
CA ARG A 328 -36.85 -22.11 -4.41
C ARG A 328 -38.33 -21.81 -4.17
N ARG A 329 -39.17 -21.95 -5.21
CA ARG A 329 -40.62 -21.82 -5.06
C ARG A 329 -41.09 -22.97 -4.17
N PRO A 330 -41.97 -22.73 -3.18
CA PRO A 330 -42.59 -23.83 -2.45
C PRO A 330 -43.31 -24.73 -3.46
N LYS A 331 -43.01 -26.03 -3.42
CA LYS A 331 -43.83 -27.02 -4.13
C LYS A 331 -45.10 -27.16 -3.31
N PHE A 332 -46.21 -26.62 -3.80
CA PHE A 332 -47.52 -27.03 -3.30
C PHE A 332 -47.69 -28.50 -3.69
N ARG A 333 -47.79 -29.37 -2.68
CA ARG A 333 -48.13 -30.78 -2.85
C ARG A 333 -49.61 -30.95 -2.58
#